data_AF-A0A5N1K1Z1-F1
#
_entry.id   AF-A0A5N1K1Z1-F1
#
_cell.length_a   1.000
_cell.length_b   1.000
_cell.length_c   1.000
_cell.angle_alpha   90.00
_cell.angle_beta   90.00
_cell.angle_gamma   90.00
#
_symmetry.space_group_name_H-M   'P 1'
#
loop_
_entity.id
_entity.type
_entity.pdbx_description
1 polymer ?
#
loop_
_entity_poly.entity_id
_entity_poly.type
_entity_poly.pdbx_seq_one_letter_code
_entity_poly.pdbx_strand_id
1 'polypeptide(L)'
;MSAEAIELRRIRSKLSALDGAQWFRASDERGEFVEAKTRNGELNEIARFHPGAQPEEADFIASAPEMVTFLLRLVDRAISKACQASGKEQPRPTGQSGRNKRRPGDFTTEAAIKCGEPAFKVFLEERYGLERPLTTDRATERLRSILQIQSRKQLNSDSAAADRWQDLRAEFNVWKGAGL
;
A
#
# COMPACT_ATOMS: atom_id res chain seq x y z
N MET A 1 -12.43 10.34 15.80
CA MET A 1 -11.24 9.47 15.72
C MET A 1 -10.45 9.63 17.01
N SER A 2 -9.85 8.57 17.57
CA SER A 2 -9.00 8.70 18.75
C SER A 2 -7.70 9.42 18.41
N ALA A 3 -7.04 10.01 19.43
CA ALA A 3 -5.74 10.68 19.26
C ALA A 3 -4.68 9.72 18.68
N GLU A 4 -4.68 8.46 19.12
CA GLU A 4 -3.79 7.40 18.64
C GLU A 4 -3.98 7.10 17.14
N ALA A 5 -5.22 7.11 16.66
CA ALA A 5 -5.52 6.87 15.25
C ALA A 5 -5.02 8.02 14.35
N ILE A 6 -5.08 9.26 14.86
CA ILE A 6 -4.54 10.44 14.16
C ILE A 6 -3.02 10.34 14.08
N GLU A 7 -2.36 9.96 15.17
CA GLU A 7 -0.90 9.84 15.21
C GLU A 7 -0.40 8.70 14.32
N LEU A 8 -1.06 7.52 14.35
CA LEU A 8 -0.76 6.43 13.41
C LEU A 8 -0.90 6.87 11.95
N ARG A 9 -1.91 7.68 11.62
CA ARG A 9 -2.08 8.22 10.26
C ARG A 9 -0.94 9.16 9.90
N ARG A 10 -0.49 10.02 10.82
CA ARG A 10 0.67 10.90 10.58
C ARG A 10 1.95 10.12 10.35
N ILE A 11 2.21 9.09 11.17
CA ILE A 11 3.40 8.24 11.02
C ILE A 11 3.39 7.56 9.64
N ARG A 12 2.25 7.00 9.22
CA ARG A 12 2.09 6.41 7.87
C ARG A 12 2.33 7.43 6.77
N SER A 13 1.83 8.66 6.92
CA SER A 13 2.04 9.73 5.94
C SER A 13 3.51 10.12 5.81
N LYS A 14 4.23 10.23 6.94
CA LYS A 14 5.67 10.52 6.95
C LYS A 14 6.46 9.41 6.28
N LEU A 15 6.16 8.15 6.60
CA LEU A 15 6.82 7.00 6.01
C LEU A 15 6.57 6.90 4.49
N SER A 16 5.34 7.15 4.05
CA SER A 16 5.01 7.17 2.62
C SER A 16 5.73 8.28 1.87
N ALA A 17 5.99 9.43 2.50
CA ALA A 17 6.73 10.52 1.89
C ALA A 17 8.22 10.21 1.69
N LEU A 18 8.76 9.20 2.39
CA LEU A 18 10.12 8.72 2.15
C LEU A 18 10.26 7.92 0.85
N ASP A 19 9.15 7.58 0.17
CA ASP A 19 9.11 6.87 -1.13
C ASP A 19 10.00 5.62 -1.20
N GLY A 20 10.10 4.88 -0.09
CA GLY A 20 10.94 3.68 -0.03
C GLY A 20 12.45 3.96 0.02
N ALA A 21 12.85 5.16 0.41
CA ALA A 21 14.25 5.47 0.66
C ALA A 21 14.84 4.50 1.69
N GLN A 22 15.97 3.90 1.35
CA GLN A 22 16.71 2.99 2.22
C GLN A 22 17.79 3.79 2.93
N TRP A 23 17.88 3.64 4.24
CA TRP A 23 18.84 4.38 5.04
C TRP A 23 20.04 3.49 5.37
N PHE A 24 21.23 4.03 5.24
CA PHE A 24 22.49 3.33 5.46
C PHE A 24 23.38 4.15 6.37
N ARG A 25 24.14 3.46 7.22
CA ARG A 25 25.23 4.07 7.98
C ARG A 25 26.46 4.13 7.09
N ALA A 26 27.08 5.30 7.03
CA ALA A 26 28.32 5.56 6.34
C ALA A 26 29.29 6.30 7.28
N SER A 27 30.58 6.27 6.94
CA SER A 27 31.64 6.93 7.69
C SER A 27 32.63 7.57 6.72
N ASP A 28 33.00 8.81 6.99
CA ASP A 28 34.02 9.55 6.26
C ASP A 28 35.10 10.08 7.23
N GLU A 29 36.02 10.89 6.72
CA GLU A 29 37.08 11.52 7.52
C GLU A 29 36.56 12.44 8.65
N ARG A 30 35.29 12.86 8.57
CA ARG A 30 34.64 13.77 9.53
C ARG A 30 33.76 13.05 10.54
N GLY A 31 33.60 11.73 10.42
CA GLY A 31 32.87 10.88 11.37
C GLY A 31 31.74 10.08 10.72
N GLU A 32 30.83 9.58 11.56
CA GLU A 32 29.72 8.74 11.13
C GLU A 32 28.49 9.56 10.75
N PHE A 33 27.76 9.10 9.74
CA PHE A 33 26.54 9.74 9.25
C PHE A 33 25.57 8.72 8.65
N VAL A 34 24.33 9.16 8.42
CA VAL A 34 23.31 8.39 7.72
C VAL A 34 23.11 8.95 6.33
N GLU A 35 23.09 8.04 5.36
CA GLU A 35 22.76 8.33 3.97
C GLU A 35 21.41 7.70 3.62
N ALA A 36 20.56 8.47 2.96
CA ALA A 36 19.35 7.96 2.34
C ALA A 36 19.63 7.68 0.86
N LYS A 37 19.47 6.42 0.46
CA LYS A 37 19.40 6.04 -0.95
C LYS A 37 17.99 6.30 -1.45
N THR A 38 17.86 7.26 -2.35
CA THR A 38 16.60 7.56 -3.02
C THR A 38 16.26 6.45 -4.03
N ARG A 39 15.01 6.45 -4.51
CA ARG A 39 14.56 5.54 -5.58
C ARG A 39 15.39 5.65 -6.86
N ASN A 40 16.01 6.81 -7.10
CA ASN A 40 16.85 7.08 -8.26
C ASN A 40 18.28 6.54 -8.09
N GLY A 41 18.60 5.97 -6.91
CA GLY A 41 19.92 5.45 -6.59
C GLY A 41 20.91 6.49 -6.08
N GLU A 42 20.50 7.76 -5.98
CA GLU A 42 21.31 8.83 -5.39
C GLU A 42 21.41 8.63 -3.88
N LEU A 43 22.62 8.77 -3.34
CA LEU A 43 22.92 8.74 -1.91
C LEU A 43 22.99 10.18 -1.40
N ASN A 44 22.13 10.50 -0.44
CA ASN A 44 22.07 11.83 0.18
C ASN A 44 22.38 11.72 1.67
N GLU A 45 23.37 12.47 2.15
CA GLU A 45 23.63 12.64 3.59
C GLU A 45 22.41 13.33 4.24
N ILE A 46 21.74 12.65 5.18
CA ILE A 46 20.54 13.17 5.86
C ILE A 46 20.81 13.65 7.28
N ALA A 47 21.79 13.05 7.96
CA ALA A 47 22.15 13.38 9.33
C ALA A 47 23.55 12.91 9.65
N ARG A 48 24.29 13.70 10.44
CA ARG A 48 25.62 13.35 10.94
C ARG A 48 25.57 13.14 12.44
N PHE A 49 26.26 12.11 12.91
CA PHE A 49 26.31 11.79 14.34
C PHE A 49 27.39 12.61 15.04
N HIS A 50 27.14 12.91 16.31
CA HIS A 50 28.14 13.53 17.17
C HIS A 50 29.30 12.54 17.41
N PRO A 51 30.57 12.98 17.52
CA PRO A 51 31.71 12.08 17.73
C PRO A 51 31.64 11.18 18.96
N GLY A 52 30.80 11.53 19.94
CA GLY A 52 30.55 10.73 21.14
C GLY A 52 29.34 9.80 21.07
N ALA A 53 28.62 9.78 19.94
CA ALA A 53 27.47 8.88 19.74
C ALA A 53 27.95 7.42 19.71
N GLN A 54 27.18 6.54 20.34
CA GLN A 54 27.50 5.12 20.31
C GLN A 54 27.13 4.51 18.96
N PRO A 55 27.88 3.51 18.47
CA PRO A 55 27.54 2.81 17.23
C PRO A 55 26.11 2.26 17.22
N GLU A 56 25.62 1.81 18.37
CA GLU A 56 24.27 1.28 18.53
C GLU A 56 23.19 2.36 18.34
N GLU A 57 23.46 3.60 18.76
CA GLU A 57 22.55 4.73 18.54
C GLU A 57 22.49 5.09 17.05
N ALA A 58 23.64 5.07 16.38
CA ALA A 58 23.75 5.31 14.95
C ALA A 58 23.01 4.23 14.14
N ASP A 59 23.22 2.95 14.48
CA ASP A 59 22.57 1.82 13.83
C ASP A 59 21.05 1.84 14.04
N PHE A 60 20.60 2.21 15.24
CA PHE A 60 19.18 2.36 15.53
C PHE A 60 18.53 3.43 14.65
N ILE A 61 19.19 4.57 14.47
CA ILE A 61 18.68 5.68 13.63
C ILE A 61 18.70 5.28 12.15
N ALA A 62 19.77 4.66 11.67
CA ALA A 62 19.85 4.18 10.29
C ALA A 62 18.76 3.15 9.99
N SER A 63 18.39 2.30 10.95
CA SER A 63 17.36 1.26 10.78
C SER A 63 15.92 1.77 11.06
N ALA A 64 15.75 3.05 11.40
CA ALA A 64 14.47 3.57 11.89
C ALA A 64 13.31 3.43 10.88
N PRO A 65 13.48 3.74 9.58
CA PRO A 65 12.40 3.57 8.59
C PRO A 65 11.93 2.10 8.48
N GLU A 66 12.87 1.15 8.47
CA GLU A 66 12.60 -0.28 8.38
C GLU A 66 11.88 -0.78 9.65
N MET A 67 12.34 -0.35 10.83
CA MET A 67 11.71 -0.69 12.11
C MET A 67 10.27 -0.17 12.18
N VAL A 68 10.03 1.10 11.82
CA VAL A 68 8.69 1.69 11.81
C VAL A 68 7.79 0.96 10.81
N THR A 69 8.30 0.63 9.63
CA THR A 69 7.57 -0.16 8.62
C THR A 69 7.16 -1.52 9.18
N PHE A 70 8.09 -2.22 9.84
CA PHE A 70 7.83 -3.52 10.45
C PHE A 70 6.74 -3.45 11.53
N LEU A 71 6.84 -2.48 12.44
CA LEU A 71 5.88 -2.29 13.53
C LEU A 71 4.49 -1.95 13.00
N LEU A 72 4.37 -1.07 12.00
CA LEU A 72 3.10 -0.74 11.37
C LEU A 72 2.45 -1.97 10.72
N ARG A 73 3.24 -2.79 10.01
CA ARG A 73 2.77 -4.06 9.44
C ARG A 73 2.31 -5.05 10.51
N LEU A 74 2.94 -5.05 11.69
CA LEU A 74 2.51 -5.87 12.82
C LEU A 74 1.16 -5.39 13.37
N VAL A 75 0.99 -4.08 13.55
CA VAL A 75 -0.27 -3.46 13.98
C VAL A 75 -1.39 -3.77 13.00
N ASP A 76 -1.17 -3.63 11.69
CA ASP A 76 -2.18 -3.96 10.67
C ASP A 76 -2.61 -5.42 10.72
N ARG A 77 -1.64 -6.34 10.92
CA ARG A 77 -1.93 -7.76 11.11
C ARG A 77 -2.72 -8.04 12.39
N ALA A 78 -2.41 -7.35 13.48
CA ALA A 78 -3.11 -7.49 14.75
C ALA A 78 -4.57 -7.00 14.65
N ILE A 79 -4.78 -5.82 14.07
CA ILE A 79 -6.12 -5.27 13.81
C ILE A 79 -6.92 -6.23 12.93
N SER A 80 -6.31 -6.72 11.84
CA SER A 80 -6.98 -7.65 10.93
C SER A 80 -7.40 -8.94 11.63
N LYS A 81 -6.55 -9.51 12.50
CA LYS A 81 -6.88 -10.69 13.30
C LYS A 81 -7.96 -10.40 14.34
N ALA A 82 -7.90 -9.25 15.01
CA ALA A 82 -8.90 -8.83 16.00
C ALA A 82 -10.29 -8.65 15.36
N CYS A 83 -10.40 -7.96 14.22
CA CYS A 83 -11.66 -7.82 13.50
C CYS A 83 -12.24 -9.17 13.04
N GLN A 84 -11.38 -10.13 12.68
CA GLN A 84 -11.80 -11.49 12.32
C GLN A 84 -12.27 -12.31 13.52
N ALA A 85 -11.70 -12.08 14.70
CA ALA A 85 -12.07 -12.75 15.95
C ALA A 85 -13.31 -12.12 16.61
N SER A 86 -13.50 -10.81 16.47
CA SER A 86 -14.63 -10.05 17.02
C SER A 86 -15.87 -10.03 16.12
N GLY A 87 -15.92 -10.88 15.09
CA GLY A 87 -17.10 -11.08 14.25
C GLY A 87 -18.27 -11.64 15.06
N LYS A 88 -19.00 -10.75 15.75
CA LYS A 88 -20.37 -10.96 16.19
C LYS A 88 -21.20 -11.39 14.99
N GLU A 89 -21.92 -12.50 15.16
CA GLU A 89 -23.02 -12.93 14.30
C GLU A 89 -23.98 -11.76 14.03
N GLN A 90 -24.03 -11.32 12.77
CA GLN A 90 -25.26 -10.80 12.19
C GLN A 90 -25.82 -11.89 11.27
N PRO A 91 -27.13 -12.18 11.32
CA PRO A 91 -27.69 -13.38 10.71
C PRO A 91 -27.59 -13.31 9.20
N ARG A 92 -26.93 -14.31 8.60
CA ARG A 92 -27.14 -14.66 7.20
C ARG A 92 -28.59 -15.16 7.05
N PRO A 93 -29.37 -14.71 6.04
CA PRO A 93 -30.40 -15.57 5.52
C PRO A 93 -29.71 -16.76 4.84
N THR A 94 -30.05 -17.94 5.34
CA THR A 94 -29.78 -19.28 4.83
C THR A 94 -29.31 -19.39 3.37
N GLY A 95 -28.06 -19.84 3.24
CA GLY A 95 -27.40 -20.29 2.00
C GLY A 95 -26.13 -21.07 2.37
N GLN A 96 -26.33 -22.20 3.08
CA GLN A 96 -25.34 -23.11 3.66
C GLN A 96 -24.88 -24.16 2.63
N SER A 97 -23.73 -24.83 2.70
CA SER A 97 -22.55 -24.81 3.59
C SER A 97 -21.56 -25.85 3.02
N GLY A 98 -20.25 -25.67 3.22
CA GLY A 98 -19.32 -26.81 3.14
C GLY A 98 -17.87 -26.54 2.70
N ARG A 99 -17.02 -26.19 3.69
CA ARG A 99 -15.58 -26.52 3.79
C ARG A 99 -14.53 -25.86 2.86
N ASN A 100 -13.75 -25.00 3.53
CA ASN A 100 -12.27 -25.06 3.63
C ASN A 100 -11.40 -24.34 2.56
N LYS A 101 -10.39 -23.60 3.08
CA LYS A 101 -9.47 -22.61 2.46
C LYS A 101 -10.05 -21.20 2.26
N ARG A 102 -9.48 -20.20 2.95
CA ARG A 102 -9.46 -18.81 2.44
C ARG A 102 -8.72 -18.84 1.11
N ARG A 103 -9.47 -18.95 0.01
CA ARG A 103 -8.90 -19.03 -1.33
C ARG A 103 -8.49 -17.63 -1.80
N PRO A 104 -7.40 -17.50 -2.59
CA PRO A 104 -7.16 -16.33 -3.42
C PRO A 104 -8.37 -16.20 -4.35
N GLY A 105 -9.22 -15.18 -4.12
CA GLY A 105 -10.65 -15.42 -4.33
C GLY A 105 -11.53 -14.28 -4.80
N ASP A 106 -11.28 -13.00 -4.50
CA ASP A 106 -12.25 -11.97 -4.92
C ASP A 106 -11.65 -10.64 -5.36
N PHE A 107 -10.41 -10.64 -5.86
CA PHE A 107 -9.94 -9.51 -6.67
C PHE A 107 -10.84 -9.28 -7.89
N THR A 108 -11.44 -10.34 -8.43
CA THR A 108 -12.46 -10.26 -9.48
C THR A 108 -13.69 -9.43 -9.06
N THR A 109 -14.22 -9.69 -7.86
CA THR A 109 -15.43 -9.02 -7.35
C THR A 109 -15.11 -7.59 -6.93
N GLU A 110 -13.96 -7.37 -6.30
CA GLU A 110 -13.49 -6.04 -5.94
C GLU A 110 -13.25 -5.14 -7.17
N ALA A 111 -12.60 -5.68 -8.20
CA ALA A 111 -12.41 -4.99 -9.47
C ALA A 111 -13.73 -4.61 -10.14
N ALA A 112 -14.73 -5.49 -10.09
CA ALA A 112 -16.06 -5.21 -10.62
C ALA A 112 -16.76 -4.07 -9.88
N ILE A 113 -16.69 -4.06 -8.54
CA ILE A 113 -17.27 -3.00 -7.71
C ILE A 113 -16.57 -1.67 -8.02
N LYS A 114 -15.23 -1.66 -8.12
CA LYS A 114 -14.44 -0.45 -8.41
C LYS A 114 -14.72 0.12 -9.79
N CYS A 115 -14.85 -0.71 -10.83
CA CYS A 115 -15.25 -0.25 -12.17
C CYS A 115 -16.64 0.42 -12.20
N GLY A 116 -17.50 0.15 -11.20
CA GLY A 116 -18.79 0.81 -11.03
C GLY A 116 -18.72 2.19 -10.36
N GLU A 117 -17.64 2.52 -9.66
CA GLU A 117 -17.50 3.79 -8.93
C GLU A 117 -17.22 4.96 -9.91
N PRO A 118 -18.02 6.05 -9.89
CA PRO A 118 -17.79 7.20 -10.76
C PRO A 118 -16.39 7.82 -10.60
N ALA A 119 -15.91 7.92 -9.35
CA ALA A 119 -14.58 8.44 -9.04
C ALA A 119 -13.46 7.59 -9.66
N PHE A 120 -13.64 6.26 -9.72
CA PHE A 120 -12.66 5.37 -10.35
C PHE A 120 -12.61 5.56 -11.86
N LYS A 121 -13.74 5.87 -12.49
CA LYS A 121 -13.78 6.15 -13.93
C LYS A 121 -13.09 7.47 -14.28
N VAL A 122 -13.26 8.50 -13.45
CA VAL A 122 -12.54 9.78 -13.57
C VAL A 122 -11.04 9.57 -13.39
N PHE A 123 -10.63 8.77 -12.40
CA PHE A 123 -9.23 8.38 -12.24
C PHE A 123 -8.66 7.69 -13.50
N LEU A 124 -9.41 6.75 -14.08
CA LEU A 124 -9.00 6.08 -15.32
C LEU A 124 -8.96 7.03 -16.53
N GLU A 125 -9.81 8.05 -16.58
CA GLU A 125 -9.76 9.13 -17.57
C GLU A 125 -8.47 9.94 -17.42
N GLU A 126 -8.23 10.49 -16.23
CA GLU A 126 -7.12 11.41 -15.97
C GLU A 126 -5.75 10.75 -16.07
N ARG A 127 -5.61 9.53 -15.56
CA ARG A 127 -4.31 8.85 -15.42
C ARG A 127 -4.01 7.89 -16.56
N TYR A 128 -5.06 7.32 -17.15
CA TYR A 128 -4.94 6.25 -18.14
C TYR A 128 -5.67 6.56 -19.44
N GLY A 129 -6.18 7.77 -19.63
CA GLY A 129 -6.75 8.25 -20.89
C GLY A 129 -8.01 7.51 -21.32
N LEU A 130 -8.88 7.12 -20.38
CA LEU A 130 -10.17 6.50 -20.70
C LEU A 130 -11.04 7.45 -21.55
N GLU A 131 -11.34 7.05 -22.78
CA GLU A 131 -12.19 7.83 -23.69
C GLU A 131 -13.64 7.93 -23.17
N ARG A 132 -14.24 9.11 -23.32
CA ARG A 132 -15.66 9.32 -23.02
C ARG A 132 -16.53 8.55 -24.03
N PRO A 133 -17.65 7.94 -23.62
CA PRO A 133 -18.30 8.05 -22.30
C PRO A 133 -17.74 7.09 -21.23
N LEU A 134 -17.72 7.56 -19.98
CA LEU A 134 -17.25 6.84 -18.79
C LEU A 134 -18.25 5.75 -18.34
N THR A 135 -18.36 4.68 -19.12
CA THR A 135 -19.21 3.52 -18.80
C THR A 135 -18.44 2.46 -18.02
N THR A 136 -19.17 1.64 -17.26
CA THR A 136 -18.60 0.55 -16.47
C THR A 136 -17.91 -0.50 -17.35
N ASP A 137 -18.44 -0.74 -18.55
CA ASP A 137 -17.88 -1.68 -19.51
C ASP A 137 -16.54 -1.20 -20.07
N ARG A 138 -16.43 0.09 -20.44
CA ARG A 138 -15.18 0.71 -20.89
C ARG A 138 -14.14 0.77 -19.78
N ALA A 139 -14.55 1.08 -18.55
CA ALA A 139 -13.66 1.01 -17.39
C ALA A 139 -13.13 -0.42 -17.16
N THR A 140 -13.96 -1.44 -17.38
CA THR A 140 -13.55 -2.85 -17.26
C THR A 140 -12.57 -3.26 -18.37
N GLU A 141 -12.80 -2.83 -19.60
CA GLU A 141 -11.90 -3.08 -20.74
C GLU A 141 -10.55 -2.38 -20.58
N ARG A 142 -10.56 -1.13 -20.10
CA ARG A 142 -9.33 -0.41 -19.78
C ARG A 142 -8.59 -1.06 -18.62
N LEU A 143 -9.29 -1.51 -17.58
CA LEU A 143 -8.68 -2.24 -16.47
C LEU A 143 -7.97 -3.53 -16.94
N ARG A 144 -8.58 -4.27 -17.86
CA ARG A 144 -7.96 -5.46 -18.48
C ARG A 144 -6.66 -5.11 -19.21
N SER A 145 -6.66 -3.99 -19.94
CA SER A 145 -5.50 -3.50 -20.67
C SER A 145 -4.36 -3.10 -19.73
N ILE A 146 -4.67 -2.39 -18.64
CA ILE A 146 -3.69 -1.92 -17.64
C ILE A 146 -3.07 -3.12 -16.91
N LEU A 147 -3.90 -4.06 -16.46
CA LEU A 147 -3.43 -5.22 -15.70
C LEU A 147 -2.89 -6.35 -16.60
N GLN A 148 -2.92 -6.17 -17.92
CA GLN A 148 -2.61 -7.16 -18.96
C GLN A 148 -3.27 -8.53 -18.71
N ILE A 149 -4.56 -8.51 -18.37
CA ILE A 149 -5.36 -9.71 -18.15
C ILE A 149 -6.43 -9.84 -19.23
N GLN A 150 -6.62 -11.07 -19.70
CA GLN A 150 -7.70 -11.44 -20.62
C GLN A 150 -9.04 -11.58 -19.89
N SER A 151 -9.01 -11.92 -18.60
CA SER A 151 -10.21 -12.09 -17.79
C SER A 151 -9.98 -11.63 -16.35
N ARG A 152 -11.00 -11.01 -15.74
CA ARG A 152 -10.99 -10.61 -14.32
C ARG A 152 -10.77 -11.81 -13.38
N LYS A 153 -11.08 -13.03 -13.83
CA LYS A 153 -10.79 -14.27 -13.10
C LYS A 153 -9.28 -14.51 -12.93
N GLN A 154 -8.45 -13.99 -13.84
CA GLN A 154 -7.00 -14.11 -13.76
C GLN A 154 -6.42 -13.36 -12.56
N LEU A 155 -7.11 -12.33 -12.05
CA LEU A 155 -6.70 -11.65 -10.81
C LEU A 155 -6.65 -12.57 -9.60
N ASN A 156 -7.44 -13.64 -9.59
CA ASN A 156 -7.46 -14.60 -8.50
C ASN A 156 -6.50 -15.79 -8.71
N SER A 157 -6.09 -16.06 -9.95
CA SER A 157 -5.25 -17.21 -10.30
C SER A 157 -3.79 -16.83 -10.58
N ASP A 158 -3.53 -15.59 -10.97
CA ASP A 158 -2.21 -15.06 -11.30
C ASP A 158 -1.80 -14.03 -10.24
N SER A 159 -0.74 -14.38 -9.49
CA SER A 159 -0.19 -13.50 -8.45
C SER A 159 0.37 -12.20 -9.04
N ALA A 160 0.96 -12.23 -10.24
CA ALA A 160 1.47 -11.02 -10.89
C ALA A 160 0.33 -10.10 -11.36
N ALA A 161 -0.83 -10.65 -11.69
CA ALA A 161 -2.04 -9.86 -11.97
C ALA A 161 -2.64 -9.28 -10.67
N ALA A 162 -2.59 -10.03 -9.58
CA ALA A 162 -3.04 -9.58 -8.26
C ALA A 162 -2.16 -8.44 -7.70
N ASP A 163 -0.85 -8.50 -7.89
CA ASP A 163 0.09 -7.45 -7.45
C ASP A 163 -0.15 -6.15 -8.22
N ARG A 164 -0.26 -6.23 -9.56
CA ARG A 164 -0.61 -5.08 -10.41
C ARG A 164 -1.96 -4.46 -10.04
N TRP A 165 -2.93 -5.27 -9.63
CA TRP A 165 -4.22 -4.78 -9.14
C TRP A 165 -4.09 -4.01 -7.81
N GLN A 166 -3.24 -4.51 -6.90
CA GLN A 166 -2.98 -3.84 -5.62
C GLN A 166 -2.27 -2.50 -5.82
N ASP A 167 -1.30 -2.43 -6.74
CA ASP A 167 -0.59 -1.19 -7.09
C ASP A 167 -1.56 -0.14 -7.67
N LEU A 168 -2.39 -0.54 -8.65
CA LEU A 168 -3.39 0.35 -9.25
C LEU A 168 -4.40 0.85 -8.19
N ARG A 169 -4.79 0.00 -7.25
CA ARG A 169 -5.68 0.37 -6.14
C ARG A 169 -4.99 1.35 -5.19
N ALA A 170 -3.71 1.19 -4.92
CA ALA A 170 -2.94 2.13 -4.11
C ALA A 170 -2.87 3.51 -4.78
N GLU A 171 -2.57 3.56 -6.08
CA GLU A 171 -2.58 4.80 -6.87
C GLU A 171 -3.95 5.50 -6.84
N PHE A 172 -5.04 4.74 -7.02
CA PHE A 172 -6.38 5.31 -6.94
C PHE A 172 -6.67 5.93 -5.58
N ASN A 173 -6.27 5.29 -4.48
CA ASN A 173 -6.48 5.83 -3.14
C ASN A 173 -5.65 7.10 -2.90
N VAL A 174 -4.42 7.16 -3.42
CA VAL A 174 -3.57 8.36 -3.36
C VAL A 174 -4.22 9.49 -4.16
N TRP A 175 -4.63 9.24 -5.39
CA TRP A 175 -5.32 10.22 -6.24
C TRP A 175 -6.62 10.73 -5.59
N LYS A 176 -7.44 9.83 -5.04
CA LYS A 176 -8.68 10.18 -4.34
C LYS A 176 -8.43 11.02 -3.08
N GLY A 177 -7.28 10.84 -2.44
CA GLY A 177 -6.85 11.64 -1.28
C GLY A 177 -6.26 12.99 -1.65
N ALA A 178 -5.72 13.15 -2.87
CA ALA A 178 -5.14 14.38 -3.39
C ALA A 178 -6.17 15.25 -4.16
N GLY A 179 -7.28 14.68 -4.63
CA GLY A 179 -8.32 15.34 -5.41
C GLY A 179 -9.52 15.87 -4.61
N LEU A 180 -9.31 16.30 -3.35
CA LEU A 180 -10.29 17.05 -2.54
C LEU A 180 -9.74 18.42 -2.18
#